data_AF-A0A9W6SVS2-F1
#
_entry.id   AF-A0A9W6SVS2-F1
#
_cell.length_a   1.000
_cell.length_b   1.000
_cell.length_c   1.000
_cell.angle_alpha   90.00
_cell.angle_beta   90.00
_cell.angle_gamma   90.00
#
_symmetry.space_group_name_H-M   'P 1'
#
loop_
_entity.id
_entity.type
_entity.pdbx_description
1 polymer ?
#
loop_
_entity_poly.entity_id
_entity_poly.type
_entity_poly.pdbx_seq_one_letter_code
_entity_poly.pdbx_strand_id
1 'polypeptide(L)'
;MSDTPEQDLLKVQNLDQETINADSETSSLKRTETAADISEAPTDKDAEKATYSRGQQSKWLRTRGGDKKPENPRSEAKRQRLQADVQDKRILGEDGNPLFNDARRPKKKVAVLMGYCGTGYHGMQLNEGTKTIEGDLFEAMVKAGAISRDNSNDLKKNGFMRAARTDKGVHAAGNVVSLKLIIEDDDIVKKINDNLPEQIRVWGYERTNKSFDCRKMCSSRIYEYLLPTYSLLPPKPTTTLAKLIREAEELFPGKTREDPEGTAYWAAYEKALRDVGITTEQEKAVAEMVANPETTNMITQQIQKDIKSIGYKMRADYRAAPERIQLLRDALKQYLGSRNFHNFTIGKAFKDPSSKRFMKDITVSDPFVIEGTEWVSIKIHGQSFMLHQIRKMIGMATLVIRTGCALERIREAFGPSKINIPKAPALGLLLEQPVYDGYNSRLEQFGYNPLTFAKYEDEMLEFKKKFIYEKIYAQEEKEHVFYGFFGFIDGYTGSDEKSGTPIFNFLTAHGINHTQNDGNASAGPRAAPSNAEEKSEEKSEEKSEEKSEEKSEEK
;
A
#
# COMPACT_ATOMS: atom_id res chain seq x y z
N MET A 1 -31.38 -0.74 -24.95
CA MET A 1 -31.80 0.17 -23.87
C MET A 1 -30.53 0.54 -23.14
N SER A 2 -30.21 1.82 -23.14
CA SER A 2 -28.90 2.35 -22.72
C SER A 2 -28.83 2.41 -21.20
N ASP A 3 -28.08 1.50 -20.59
CA ASP A 3 -27.70 1.58 -19.18
C ASP A 3 -26.73 2.76 -19.03
N THR A 4 -27.09 3.70 -18.15
CA THR A 4 -26.31 4.91 -17.85
C THR A 4 -25.25 4.59 -16.79
N PRO A 5 -24.10 5.32 -16.75
CA PRO A 5 -23.03 5.14 -15.75
C PRO A 5 -23.52 5.17 -14.28
N GLU A 6 -24.65 5.83 -14.03
CA GLU A 6 -25.31 5.93 -12.73
C GLU A 6 -25.84 4.56 -12.22
N GLN A 7 -26.21 3.64 -13.12
CA GLN A 7 -26.73 2.32 -12.75
C GLN A 7 -25.63 1.31 -12.39
N ASP A 8 -24.42 1.46 -12.94
CA ASP A 8 -23.26 0.64 -12.55
C ASP A 8 -22.70 1.08 -11.19
N LEU A 9 -22.80 2.38 -10.86
CA LEU A 9 -22.51 2.91 -9.52
C LEU A 9 -23.48 2.39 -8.44
N LEU A 10 -24.75 2.13 -8.80
CA LEU A 10 -25.76 1.52 -7.92
C LEU A 10 -25.47 0.02 -7.63
N LYS A 11 -24.79 -0.71 -8.52
CA LYS A 11 -24.38 -2.10 -8.24
C LYS A 11 -23.23 -2.17 -7.23
N VAL A 12 -22.34 -1.17 -7.23
CA VAL A 12 -21.30 -1.02 -6.20
C VAL A 12 -21.91 -0.73 -4.82
N GLN A 13 -23.06 -0.05 -4.76
CA GLN A 13 -23.75 0.27 -3.50
C GLN A 13 -24.35 -0.95 -2.79
N ASN A 14 -24.77 -1.99 -3.52
CA ASN A 14 -25.44 -3.14 -2.91
C ASN A 14 -24.47 -4.23 -2.40
N LEU A 15 -23.26 -4.33 -2.96
CA LEU A 15 -22.27 -5.35 -2.59
C LEU A 15 -21.57 -5.06 -1.25
N ASP A 16 -21.33 -3.79 -0.93
CA ASP A 16 -20.77 -3.41 0.37
C ASP A 16 -21.81 -3.62 1.50
N GLN A 17 -23.11 -3.37 1.24
CA GLN A 17 -24.16 -3.53 2.25
C GLN A 17 -24.47 -5.00 2.60
N GLU A 18 -24.44 -5.92 1.62
CA GLU A 18 -24.67 -7.36 1.86
C GLU A 18 -23.50 -8.02 2.61
N THR A 19 -22.27 -7.57 2.37
CA THR A 19 -21.08 -8.06 3.09
C THR A 19 -21.09 -7.57 4.56
N ILE A 20 -21.57 -6.34 4.81
CA ILE A 20 -21.69 -5.77 6.17
C ILE A 20 -22.82 -6.43 6.98
N ASN A 21 -23.94 -6.79 6.34
CA ASN A 21 -25.04 -7.46 7.04
C ASN A 21 -24.66 -8.88 7.51
N ALA A 22 -23.83 -9.60 6.75
CA ALA A 22 -23.32 -10.93 7.13
C ALA A 22 -22.37 -10.89 8.36
N ASP A 23 -21.63 -9.79 8.54
CA ASP A 23 -20.76 -9.57 9.70
C ASP A 23 -21.56 -9.26 11.00
N SER A 24 -22.79 -8.75 10.86
CA SER A 24 -23.65 -8.44 12.00
C SER A 24 -24.39 -9.66 12.58
N GLU A 25 -24.77 -10.63 11.74
CA GLU A 25 -25.53 -11.81 12.18
C GLU A 25 -24.63 -12.88 12.84
N THR A 26 -23.38 -13.01 12.39
CA THR A 26 -22.41 -13.98 12.95
C THR A 26 -21.91 -13.62 14.35
N SER A 27 -22.12 -12.38 14.79
CA SER A 27 -21.83 -11.92 16.16
C SER A 27 -22.84 -12.38 17.22
N SER A 28 -23.99 -12.97 16.85
CA SER A 28 -25.16 -13.03 17.74
C SER A 28 -25.62 -14.41 18.23
N LEU A 29 -25.02 -15.54 17.83
CA LEU A 29 -25.46 -16.87 18.28
C LEU A 29 -24.65 -17.44 19.45
N LYS A 30 -25.35 -17.56 20.58
CA LYS A 30 -24.88 -18.06 21.88
C LYS A 30 -24.44 -19.53 21.84
N ARG A 31 -23.37 -19.79 22.60
CA ARG A 31 -22.88 -21.09 23.08
C ARG A 31 -24.00 -21.94 23.69
N THR A 32 -24.07 -23.19 23.27
CA THR A 32 -24.52 -24.33 24.10
C THR A 32 -23.45 -25.41 24.08
N GLU A 33 -23.05 -25.84 25.26
CA GLU A 33 -22.02 -26.85 25.54
C GLU A 33 -22.51 -28.26 25.25
N THR A 34 -21.65 -29.10 24.67
CA THR A 34 -21.51 -30.52 25.03
C THR A 34 -20.07 -30.95 24.78
N ALA A 35 -19.44 -31.48 25.81
CA ALA A 35 -18.06 -31.97 25.83
C ALA A 35 -17.95 -33.42 25.32
N ALA A 36 -16.93 -33.71 24.51
CA ALA A 36 -16.26 -35.01 24.43
C ALA A 36 -14.95 -34.90 23.60
N ASP A 37 -13.84 -34.79 24.33
CA ASP A 37 -12.58 -35.53 24.19
C ASP A 37 -11.99 -35.81 22.79
N ILE A 38 -11.06 -34.96 22.31
CA ILE A 38 -9.93 -35.34 21.43
C ILE A 38 -8.70 -34.49 21.80
N SER A 39 -7.58 -35.20 21.96
CA SER A 39 -6.23 -34.82 22.41
C SER A 39 -5.63 -33.50 21.89
N GLU A 40 -4.96 -32.80 22.81
CA GLU A 40 -4.33 -31.48 22.73
C GLU A 40 -3.24 -31.32 21.63
N ALA A 41 -3.45 -30.34 20.76
CA ALA A 41 -2.40 -29.59 20.07
C ALA A 41 -2.50 -28.11 20.51
N PRO A 42 -1.38 -27.39 20.69
CA PRO A 42 -1.41 -26.05 21.27
C PRO A 42 -2.17 -25.07 20.37
N THR A 43 -3.23 -24.46 20.91
CA THR A 43 -4.14 -23.58 20.17
C THR A 43 -3.53 -22.21 19.83
N ASP A 44 -3.87 -21.69 18.65
CA ASP A 44 -3.43 -20.41 18.06
C ASP A 44 -3.58 -19.14 18.94
N LYS A 45 -4.34 -19.21 20.04
CA LYS A 45 -4.52 -18.09 20.99
C LYS A 45 -3.25 -17.76 21.79
N ASP A 46 -2.37 -18.75 22.00
CA ASP A 46 -1.12 -18.53 22.73
C ASP A 46 -0.04 -17.91 21.84
N ALA A 47 -0.07 -18.15 20.53
CA ALA A 47 0.76 -17.47 19.55
C ALA A 47 0.36 -16.00 19.39
N GLU A 48 -0.94 -15.71 19.42
CA GLU A 48 -1.50 -14.36 19.39
C GLU A 48 -1.04 -13.51 20.59
N LYS A 49 -1.19 -14.02 21.83
CA LYS A 49 -0.68 -13.34 23.05
C LYS A 49 0.84 -13.22 23.09
N ALA A 50 1.58 -14.25 22.69
CA ALA A 50 3.05 -14.23 22.71
C ALA A 50 3.64 -13.23 21.70
N THR A 51 2.94 -12.97 20.59
CA THR A 51 3.38 -12.03 19.54
C THR A 51 3.02 -10.60 19.90
N TYR A 52 1.84 -10.35 20.50
CA TYR A 52 1.47 -9.05 21.07
C TYR A 52 2.45 -8.59 22.18
N SER A 53 3.00 -9.53 22.96
CA SER A 53 3.92 -9.20 24.06
C SER A 53 5.37 -8.93 23.63
N ARG A 54 5.77 -9.29 22.41
CA ARG A 54 7.17 -9.20 21.92
C ARG A 54 7.50 -7.94 21.12
N GLY A 55 6.51 -7.11 20.80
CA GLY A 55 6.76 -5.77 20.27
C GLY A 55 7.21 -4.81 21.37
N GLN A 56 8.00 -3.79 21.04
CA GLN A 56 8.34 -2.68 21.95
C GLN A 56 7.11 -2.05 22.62
N GLN A 57 5.89 -2.30 22.12
CA GLN A 57 4.62 -1.97 22.76
C GLN A 57 4.58 -2.35 24.24
N SER A 58 5.03 -3.54 24.68
CA SER A 58 5.01 -3.92 26.11
C SER A 58 5.87 -3.02 27.00
N LYS A 59 6.94 -2.43 26.45
CA LYS A 59 7.82 -1.47 27.12
C LYS A 59 7.16 -0.09 27.26
N TRP A 60 6.36 0.32 26.26
CA TRP A 60 5.51 1.51 26.31
C TRP A 60 4.20 1.30 27.10
N LEU A 61 3.79 0.04 27.32
CA LEU A 61 2.72 -0.34 28.24
C LEU A 61 3.13 -0.13 29.71
N ARG A 62 4.42 -0.20 30.03
CA ARG A 62 4.98 0.10 31.36
C ARG A 62 5.48 1.53 31.44
N THR A 63 4.57 2.51 31.41
CA THR A 63 4.91 3.86 31.87
C THR A 63 3.73 4.47 32.63
N ARG A 64 3.96 4.63 33.94
CA ARG A 64 3.13 5.27 34.97
C ARG A 64 1.80 4.59 35.32
N GLY A 65 1.92 3.46 36.03
CA GLY A 65 0.99 3.17 37.11
C GLY A 65 1.20 4.20 38.24
N GLY A 66 0.10 4.81 38.69
CA GLY A 66 -0.09 5.52 39.96
C GLY A 66 1.05 6.37 40.52
N ASP A 67 0.98 7.69 40.32
CA ASP A 67 1.58 8.66 41.24
C ASP A 67 0.45 9.55 41.81
N LYS A 68 -0.30 9.05 42.79
CA LYS A 68 -0.65 9.89 43.95
C LYS A 68 0.57 9.84 44.86
N LYS A 69 1.60 10.63 44.55
CA LYS A 69 2.72 10.87 45.46
C LYS A 69 2.41 12.09 46.32
N PRO A 70 2.76 12.08 47.62
CA PRO A 70 2.55 13.21 48.51
C PRO A 70 3.30 14.43 47.98
N GLU A 71 2.69 15.61 48.15
CA GLU A 71 3.22 16.89 47.70
C GLU A 71 4.62 17.12 48.26
N ASN A 72 5.62 17.17 47.37
CA ASN A 72 7.00 17.44 47.71
C ASN A 72 7.29 18.92 47.37
N PRO A 73 7.81 19.75 48.30
CA PRO A 73 8.12 21.17 48.07
C PRO A 73 9.06 21.41 46.87
N ARG A 74 9.91 20.43 46.53
CA ARG A 74 10.76 20.50 45.32
C ARG A 74 9.98 20.41 44.01
N SER A 75 8.78 19.83 44.00
CA SER A 75 7.93 19.70 42.81
C SER A 75 7.17 20.99 42.50
N GLU A 76 6.80 21.75 43.54
CA GLU A 76 6.25 23.11 43.43
C GLU A 76 7.31 24.10 42.98
N ALA A 77 8.52 24.07 43.56
CA ALA A 77 9.63 24.89 43.09
C ALA A 77 10.03 24.59 41.63
N LYS A 78 9.90 23.32 41.19
CA LYS A 78 10.10 22.94 39.78
C LYS A 78 8.94 23.40 38.89
N ARG A 79 7.71 23.41 39.38
CA ARG A 79 6.52 23.97 38.71
C ARG A 79 6.59 25.49 38.59
N GLN A 80 7.02 26.17 39.64
CA GLN A 80 7.23 27.61 39.69
C GLN A 80 8.43 28.02 38.83
N ARG A 81 9.53 27.23 38.83
CA ARG A 81 10.62 27.40 37.84
C ARG A 81 10.16 27.13 36.41
N LEU A 82 9.38 26.09 36.14
CA LEU A 82 8.80 25.85 34.81
C LEU A 82 7.77 26.90 34.38
N GLN A 83 7.13 27.60 35.32
CA GLN A 83 6.26 28.76 35.06
C GLN A 83 7.06 30.04 34.84
N ALA A 84 8.17 30.24 35.56
CA ALA A 84 9.08 31.37 35.42
C ALA A 84 10.03 31.24 34.20
N ASP A 85 10.30 30.01 33.77
CA ASP A 85 11.19 29.67 32.66
C ASP A 85 10.41 29.32 31.37
N VAL A 86 9.12 29.70 31.32
CA VAL A 86 8.44 29.97 30.05
C VAL A 86 9.02 31.28 29.52
N GLN A 87 10.31 31.27 29.15
CA GLN A 87 10.84 32.27 28.24
C GLN A 87 9.89 32.31 27.05
N ASP A 88 9.43 33.52 26.77
CA ASP A 88 8.44 33.81 25.77
C ASP A 88 9.00 33.48 24.37
N LYS A 89 8.79 32.24 23.91
CA LYS A 89 9.25 31.74 22.61
C LYS A 89 8.40 32.27 21.44
N ARG A 90 7.89 33.50 21.56
CA ARG A 90 7.24 34.21 20.46
C ARG A 90 8.28 34.47 19.37
N ILE A 91 7.85 34.45 18.12
CA ILE A 91 8.76 34.80 17.03
C ILE A 91 8.98 36.30 17.12
N LEU A 92 10.22 36.72 17.40
CA LEU A 92 10.57 38.12 17.58
C LEU A 92 10.95 38.75 16.24
N GLY A 93 10.59 40.00 16.04
CA GLY A 93 11.07 40.84 14.94
C GLY A 93 12.48 41.34 15.21
N GLU A 94 13.03 42.07 14.24
CA GLU A 94 14.37 42.69 14.38
C GLU A 94 14.44 43.70 15.54
N ASP A 95 13.29 44.22 15.98
CA ASP A 95 13.13 45.12 17.12
C ASP A 95 13.03 44.39 18.48
N GLY A 96 13.09 43.06 18.49
CA GLY A 96 12.97 42.24 19.70
C GLY A 96 11.55 42.11 20.23
N ASN A 97 10.54 42.66 19.55
CA ASN A 97 9.13 42.50 19.92
C ASN A 97 8.53 41.28 19.21
N PRO A 98 7.47 40.66 19.77
CA PRO A 98 6.73 39.61 19.08
C PRO A 98 6.19 40.10 17.73
N LEU A 99 6.50 39.38 16.65
CA LEU A 99 5.97 39.61 15.30
C LEU A 99 4.45 39.53 15.25
N PHE A 100 3.85 38.76 16.17
CA PHE A 100 2.41 38.57 16.28
C PHE A 100 1.97 38.76 17.73
N ASN A 101 0.85 39.45 17.93
CA ASN A 101 0.28 39.72 19.26
C ASN A 101 -1.03 38.97 19.48
N ASP A 102 -1.08 37.70 19.03
CA ASP A 102 -2.28 36.87 19.15
C ASP A 102 -2.47 36.40 20.61
N ALA A 103 -3.71 36.42 21.09
CA ALA A 103 -4.05 35.90 22.42
C ALA A 103 -3.75 34.39 22.51
N ARG A 104 -3.06 33.96 23.58
CA ARG A 104 -2.65 32.57 23.75
C ARG A 104 -3.85 31.68 24.09
N ARG A 105 -4.27 30.86 23.13
CA ARG A 105 -5.36 29.88 23.31
C ARG A 105 -4.83 28.51 23.77
N PRO A 106 -5.61 27.75 24.57
CA PRO A 106 -5.18 26.45 25.06
C PRO A 106 -5.10 25.42 23.92
N LYS A 107 -3.96 24.72 23.85
CA LYS A 107 -3.72 23.66 22.87
C LYS A 107 -4.00 22.29 23.45
N LYS A 108 -4.68 21.42 22.70
CA LYS A 108 -4.98 20.03 23.08
C LYS A 108 -4.29 19.08 22.10
N LYS A 109 -3.78 17.95 22.61
CA LYS A 109 -3.25 16.88 21.76
C LYS A 109 -4.44 16.13 21.16
N VAL A 110 -4.43 16.00 19.84
CA VAL A 110 -5.52 15.36 19.08
C VAL A 110 -4.95 14.36 18.08
N ALA A 111 -5.79 13.42 17.67
CA ALA A 111 -5.66 12.63 16.46
C ALA A 111 -6.59 13.23 15.41
N VAL A 112 -6.06 13.62 14.25
CA VAL A 112 -6.84 14.14 13.13
C VAL A 112 -6.95 13.05 12.08
N LEU A 113 -8.18 12.72 11.71
CA LEU A 113 -8.53 11.74 10.69
C LEU A 113 -8.70 12.47 9.37
N MET A 114 -8.01 12.00 8.33
CA MET A 114 -7.96 12.69 7.04
C MET A 114 -7.85 11.72 5.87
N GLY A 115 -8.29 12.14 4.69
CA GLY A 115 -8.11 11.47 3.41
C GLY A 115 -7.47 12.40 2.39
N TYR A 116 -6.80 11.83 1.39
CA TYR A 116 -6.20 12.59 0.30
C TYR A 116 -5.99 11.74 -0.96
N CYS A 117 -6.09 12.39 -2.12
CA CYS A 117 -5.54 11.88 -3.36
C CYS A 117 -4.12 12.42 -3.57
N GLY A 118 -3.15 11.50 -3.68
CA GLY A 118 -1.73 11.81 -3.75
C GLY A 118 -1.25 12.32 -5.12
N THR A 119 -2.10 12.33 -6.14
CA THR A 119 -1.75 12.84 -7.48
C THR A 119 -1.33 14.30 -7.40
N GLY A 120 -0.14 14.61 -7.94
CA GLY A 120 0.46 15.96 -7.89
C GLY A 120 1.24 16.27 -6.60
N TYR A 121 1.38 15.30 -5.68
CA TYR A 121 2.11 15.45 -4.42
C TYR A 121 3.32 14.50 -4.34
N HIS A 122 4.40 14.98 -3.72
CA HIS A 122 5.63 14.23 -3.46
C HIS A 122 5.54 13.44 -2.15
N GLY A 123 4.40 12.77 -1.94
CA GLY A 123 4.11 11.96 -0.76
C GLY A 123 3.55 12.76 0.42
N MET A 124 3.41 12.06 1.55
CA MET A 124 2.83 12.63 2.77
C MET A 124 3.78 13.62 3.46
N GLN A 125 5.04 13.23 3.63
CA GLN A 125 5.98 13.93 4.52
C GLN A 125 6.44 15.26 3.93
N LEU A 126 6.51 16.32 4.75
CA LEU A 126 7.10 17.59 4.36
C LEU A 126 8.59 17.46 3.99
N ASN A 127 8.92 17.90 2.77
CA ASN A 127 10.27 17.98 2.22
C ASN A 127 10.49 19.39 1.65
N GLU A 128 11.73 19.88 1.69
CA GLU A 128 12.05 21.24 1.21
C GLU A 128 11.84 21.35 -0.31
N GLY A 129 11.20 22.44 -0.75
CA GLY A 129 11.02 22.75 -2.17
C GLY A 129 10.00 21.91 -2.95
N THR A 130 9.27 20.99 -2.31
CA THR A 130 8.27 20.14 -2.97
C THR A 130 6.90 20.26 -2.33
N LYS A 131 5.85 20.06 -3.13
CA LYS A 131 4.47 20.06 -2.64
C LYS A 131 4.14 18.71 -1.99
N THR A 132 3.70 18.73 -0.73
CA THR A 132 3.41 17.52 0.07
C THR A 132 2.09 17.68 0.82
N ILE A 133 1.48 16.56 1.18
CA ILE A 133 0.17 16.57 1.89
C ILE A 133 0.30 17.27 3.25
N GLU A 134 1.40 17.04 3.98
CA GLU A 134 1.68 17.73 5.24
C GLU A 134 1.83 19.24 5.06
N GLY A 135 2.40 19.71 3.95
CA GLY A 135 2.55 21.13 3.66
C GLY A 135 1.19 21.83 3.59
N ASP A 136 0.31 21.35 2.70
CA ASP A 136 -1.03 21.91 2.52
C ASP A 136 -1.88 21.77 3.79
N LEU A 137 -1.80 20.62 4.48
CA LEU A 137 -2.52 20.40 5.73
C LEU A 137 -2.10 21.38 6.82
N PHE A 138 -0.79 21.57 6.99
CA PHE A 138 -0.26 22.44 8.03
C PHE A 138 -0.57 23.91 7.75
N GLU A 139 -0.45 24.34 6.49
CA GLU A 139 -0.83 25.68 6.06
C GLU A 139 -2.34 25.94 6.30
N ALA A 140 -3.20 24.99 5.93
CA ALA A 140 -4.63 25.09 6.17
C ALA A 140 -4.98 25.18 7.67
N MET A 141 -4.30 24.41 8.52
CA MET A 141 -4.46 24.48 9.98
C MET A 141 -4.01 25.83 10.56
N VAL A 142 -3.00 26.47 9.99
CA VAL A 142 -2.56 27.82 10.40
C VAL A 142 -3.59 28.86 9.96
N LYS A 143 -4.05 28.82 8.70
CA LYS A 143 -5.08 29.75 8.18
C LYS A 143 -6.41 29.63 8.93
N ALA A 144 -6.81 28.42 9.31
CA ALA A 144 -8.01 28.15 10.10
C ALA A 144 -7.90 28.58 11.57
N GLY A 145 -6.72 28.99 12.05
CA GLY A 145 -6.48 29.35 13.44
C GLY A 145 -6.34 28.15 14.40
N ALA A 146 -6.25 26.92 13.86
CA ALA A 146 -6.01 25.71 14.64
C ALA A 146 -4.57 25.66 15.17
N ILE A 147 -3.63 26.32 14.46
CA ILE A 147 -2.23 26.48 14.86
C ILE A 147 -1.91 27.98 14.93
N SER A 148 -1.39 28.42 16.07
CA SER A 148 -0.98 29.82 16.27
C SER A 148 0.22 30.19 15.38
N ARG A 149 0.30 31.46 14.97
CA ARG A 149 1.39 31.98 14.12
C ARG A 149 2.78 31.76 14.72
N ASP A 150 2.93 31.85 16.05
CA ASP A 150 4.21 31.54 16.72
C ASP A 150 4.70 30.09 16.54
N ASN A 151 3.80 29.20 16.15
CA ASN A 151 4.06 27.79 15.94
C ASN A 151 3.85 27.35 14.50
N SER A 152 3.73 28.28 13.55
CA SER A 152 3.49 27.99 12.12
C SER A 152 4.77 27.80 11.30
N ASN A 153 5.96 27.92 11.89
CA ASN A 153 7.23 27.77 11.18
C ASN A 153 7.93 26.41 11.40
N ASP A 154 7.41 25.55 12.28
CA ASP A 154 7.98 24.22 12.52
C ASP A 154 6.92 23.24 13.04
N LEU A 155 6.72 22.15 12.29
CA LEU A 155 5.85 21.02 12.64
C LEU A 155 6.19 20.44 14.02
N LYS A 156 7.47 20.42 14.42
CA LYS A 156 7.92 19.86 15.71
C LYS A 156 7.38 20.66 16.90
N LYS A 157 7.17 21.97 16.75
CA LYS A 157 6.60 22.81 17.81
C LYS A 157 5.18 22.38 18.20
N ASN A 158 4.45 21.75 17.28
CA ASN A 158 3.11 21.23 17.51
C ASN A 158 3.10 19.72 17.83
N GLY A 159 4.27 19.07 17.84
CA GLY A 159 4.41 17.63 18.08
C GLY A 159 3.71 16.79 17.01
N PHE A 160 3.84 17.22 15.75
CA PHE A 160 3.24 16.59 14.58
C PHE A 160 3.85 15.20 14.31
N MET A 161 2.99 14.18 14.26
CA MET A 161 3.33 12.81 13.89
C MET A 161 2.31 12.30 12.86
N ARG A 162 2.70 11.28 12.09
CA ARG A 162 1.88 10.64 11.04
C ARG A 162 1.83 9.13 11.23
N ALA A 163 0.68 8.52 11.01
CA ALA A 163 0.46 7.09 11.24
C ALA A 163 1.09 6.22 10.15
N ALA A 164 0.95 6.68 8.90
CA ALA A 164 1.52 6.08 7.71
C ALA A 164 2.23 7.16 6.87
N ARG A 165 3.42 6.83 6.40
CA ARG A 165 4.10 7.58 5.33
C ARG A 165 3.66 6.93 4.02
N THR A 166 3.10 7.71 3.11
CA THR A 166 2.77 7.27 1.76
C THR A 166 3.81 7.85 0.80
N ASP A 167 4.25 7.02 -0.14
CA ASP A 167 5.21 7.39 -1.18
C ASP A 167 4.58 8.40 -2.16
N LYS A 168 5.40 8.94 -3.07
CA LYS A 168 4.96 9.85 -4.15
C LYS A 168 3.78 9.24 -4.93
N GLY A 169 2.73 10.04 -5.11
CA GLY A 169 1.53 9.63 -5.85
C GLY A 169 0.58 8.66 -5.12
N VAL A 170 0.96 8.10 -3.98
CA VAL A 170 0.10 7.12 -3.26
C VAL A 170 -1.04 7.84 -2.53
N HIS A 171 -2.26 7.32 -2.68
CA HIS A 171 -3.48 7.87 -2.10
C HIS A 171 -3.76 7.32 -0.69
N ALA A 172 -4.62 8.00 0.06
CA ALA A 172 -5.17 7.49 1.32
C ALA A 172 -6.64 7.90 1.46
N ALA A 173 -7.54 6.94 1.63
CA ALA A 173 -8.90 7.22 2.05
C ALA A 173 -8.94 7.69 3.51
N GLY A 174 -8.12 7.04 4.34
CA GLY A 174 -7.95 7.35 5.74
C GLY A 174 -6.47 7.29 6.14
N ASN A 175 -5.99 8.37 6.73
CA ASN A 175 -4.72 8.47 7.43
C ASN A 175 -4.96 9.25 8.73
N VAL A 176 -4.03 9.11 9.68
CA VAL A 176 -4.11 9.80 10.97
C VAL A 176 -2.82 10.58 11.22
N VAL A 177 -2.97 11.85 11.55
CA VAL A 177 -1.89 12.67 12.09
C VAL A 177 -2.19 13.01 13.54
N SER A 178 -1.15 13.11 14.38
CA SER A 178 -1.32 13.57 15.76
C SER A 178 -0.50 14.80 16.04
N LEU A 179 -1.13 15.82 16.62
CA LEU A 179 -0.51 17.13 16.87
C LEU A 179 -1.30 17.89 17.93
N LYS A 180 -0.77 19.05 18.35
CA LYS A 180 -1.44 19.96 19.28
C LYS A 180 -2.17 21.04 18.51
N LEU A 181 -3.49 21.10 18.65
CA LEU A 181 -4.36 22.10 18.00
C LEU A 181 -5.10 22.95 19.03
N ILE A 182 -5.51 24.15 18.60
CA ILE A 182 -6.53 24.98 19.24
C ILE A 182 -7.87 24.49 18.70
N ILE A 183 -8.73 23.96 19.57
CA ILE A 183 -9.96 23.25 19.20
C ILE A 183 -11.20 23.77 19.95
N GLU A 184 -11.15 25.01 20.43
CA GLU A 184 -12.29 25.66 21.11
C GLU A 184 -13.34 26.18 20.13
N ASP A 185 -13.03 26.12 18.83
CA ASP A 185 -13.90 26.53 17.74
C ASP A 185 -14.59 25.29 17.20
N ASP A 186 -15.91 25.19 17.38
CA ASP A 186 -16.67 24.00 17.00
C ASP A 186 -16.64 23.77 15.46
N ASP A 187 -16.44 24.84 14.69
CA ASP A 187 -16.34 24.79 13.22
C ASP A 187 -14.90 24.56 12.72
N ILE A 188 -13.95 24.19 13.60
CA ILE A 188 -12.53 24.13 13.24
C ILE A 188 -12.25 23.17 12.07
N VAL A 189 -12.96 22.05 11.99
CA VAL A 189 -12.83 21.08 10.89
C VAL A 189 -13.26 21.71 9.57
N LYS A 190 -14.42 22.39 9.56
CA LYS A 190 -14.91 23.11 8.38
C LYS A 190 -13.92 24.17 7.94
N LYS A 191 -13.42 25.00 8.85
CA LYS A 191 -12.44 26.05 8.54
C LYS A 191 -11.13 25.50 7.99
N ILE A 192 -10.67 24.35 8.47
CA ILE A 192 -9.51 23.66 7.90
C ILE A 192 -9.83 23.21 6.46
N ASN A 193 -10.96 22.55 6.24
CA ASN A 193 -11.37 22.09 4.91
C ASN A 193 -11.61 23.23 3.91
N ASP A 194 -12.14 24.38 4.34
CA ASP A 194 -12.31 25.59 3.51
C ASP A 194 -10.96 26.14 2.99
N ASN A 195 -9.85 25.79 3.66
CA ASN A 195 -8.49 26.16 3.26
C ASN A 195 -7.71 25.02 2.59
N LEU A 196 -8.34 23.86 2.37
CA LEU A 196 -7.73 22.71 1.71
C LEU A 196 -8.23 22.57 0.26
N PRO A 197 -7.38 22.09 -0.66
CA PRO A 197 -7.84 21.70 -1.99
C PRO A 197 -8.84 20.55 -1.91
N GLU A 198 -9.68 20.37 -2.92
CA GLU A 198 -10.77 19.38 -2.84
C GLU A 198 -10.31 17.94 -2.61
N GLN A 199 -9.12 17.64 -3.11
CA GLN A 199 -8.48 16.33 -3.02
C GLN A 199 -7.80 16.04 -1.67
N ILE A 200 -7.93 16.91 -0.66
CA ILE A 200 -7.50 16.67 0.72
C ILE A 200 -8.67 17.01 1.65
N ARG A 201 -9.00 16.08 2.56
CA ARG A 201 -10.13 16.23 3.46
C ARG A 201 -9.76 15.83 4.88
N VAL A 202 -10.13 16.66 5.84
CA VAL A 202 -10.16 16.30 7.26
C VAL A 202 -11.57 15.83 7.58
N TRP A 203 -11.70 14.55 7.94
CA TRP A 203 -12.97 13.96 8.37
C TRP A 203 -13.37 14.48 9.75
N GLY A 204 -12.38 14.59 10.64
CA GLY A 204 -12.53 15.23 11.93
C GLY A 204 -11.35 14.92 12.84
N TYR A 205 -11.56 15.03 14.15
CA TYR A 205 -10.52 14.75 15.13
C TYR A 205 -11.06 14.10 16.39
N GLU A 206 -10.19 13.42 17.12
CA GLU A 206 -10.45 12.96 18.48
C GLU A 206 -9.40 13.50 19.44
N ARG A 207 -9.85 13.92 20.63
CA ARG A 207 -8.95 14.35 21.68
C ARG A 207 -8.24 13.15 22.29
N THR A 208 -6.93 13.25 22.46
CA THR A 208 -6.11 12.17 23.00
C THR A 208 -5.39 12.61 24.26
N ASN A 209 -4.69 11.65 24.90
CA ASN A 209 -3.76 12.00 25.96
C ASN A 209 -2.54 12.76 25.41
N LYS A 210 -1.80 13.44 26.30
CA LYS A 210 -0.65 14.30 25.91
C LYS A 210 0.51 13.54 25.26
N SER A 211 0.63 12.24 25.51
CA SER A 211 1.71 11.37 25.04
C SER A 211 1.33 10.57 23.79
N PHE A 212 0.14 10.78 23.22
CA PHE A 212 -0.33 10.04 22.06
C PHE A 212 0.56 10.28 20.84
N ASP A 213 0.94 9.20 20.19
CA ASP A 213 1.71 9.17 18.95
C ASP A 213 1.00 8.22 18.00
N CYS A 214 0.42 8.76 16.92
CA CYS A 214 -0.40 7.99 16.01
C CYS A 214 0.39 6.90 15.26
N ARG A 215 1.73 7.02 15.16
CA ARG A 215 2.59 5.99 14.56
C ARG A 215 2.82 4.84 15.53
N LYS A 216 3.25 5.18 16.74
CA LYS A 216 3.67 4.19 17.77
C LYS A 216 2.50 3.43 18.36
N MET A 217 1.34 4.07 18.45
CA MET A 217 0.13 3.49 19.05
C MET A 217 -0.81 2.87 18.00
N CYS A 218 -0.45 2.89 16.71
CA CYS A 218 -1.19 2.19 15.67
C CYS A 218 -0.94 0.66 15.78
N SER A 219 -2.03 -0.10 15.85
CA SER A 219 -2.04 -1.55 15.98
C SER A 219 -1.85 -2.27 14.64
N SER A 220 -2.48 -1.76 13.58
CA SER A 220 -2.48 -2.36 12.25
C SER A 220 -2.87 -1.33 11.19
N ARG A 221 -2.64 -1.63 9.91
CA ARG A 221 -3.12 -0.82 8.78
C ARG A 221 -3.88 -1.70 7.80
N ILE A 222 -4.89 -1.11 7.18
CA ILE A 222 -5.64 -1.70 6.07
C ILE A 222 -5.25 -0.93 4.83
N TYR A 223 -4.77 -1.64 3.81
CA TYR A 223 -4.52 -1.10 2.48
C TYR A 223 -5.50 -1.71 1.50
N GLU A 224 -5.84 -0.96 0.47
CA GLU A 224 -6.63 -1.44 -0.65
C GLU A 224 -5.75 -1.39 -1.91
N TYR A 225 -5.85 -2.42 -2.74
CA TYR A 225 -5.21 -2.49 -4.04
C TYR A 225 -6.25 -2.78 -5.12
N LEU A 226 -6.43 -1.84 -6.04
CA LEU A 226 -7.24 -2.02 -7.24
C LEU A 226 -6.42 -2.71 -8.35
N LEU A 227 -6.93 -3.82 -8.87
CA LEU A 227 -6.29 -4.59 -9.93
C LEU A 227 -7.27 -4.82 -11.09
N PRO A 228 -6.93 -4.43 -12.33
CA PRO A 228 -7.73 -4.82 -13.49
C PRO A 228 -7.67 -6.33 -13.67
N THR A 229 -8.80 -6.98 -13.92
CA THR A 229 -8.87 -8.44 -13.94
C THR A 229 -8.09 -9.06 -15.11
N TYR A 230 -7.92 -8.35 -16.22
CA TYR A 230 -7.04 -8.78 -17.32
C TYR A 230 -5.58 -8.97 -16.88
N SER A 231 -5.16 -8.38 -15.76
CA SER A 231 -3.82 -8.59 -15.19
C SER A 231 -3.58 -10.05 -14.83
N LEU A 232 -4.63 -10.83 -14.61
CA LEU A 232 -4.57 -12.24 -14.25
C LEU A 232 -4.45 -13.18 -15.48
N LEU A 233 -4.55 -12.65 -16.71
CA LEU A 233 -4.39 -13.44 -17.95
C LEU A 233 -2.97 -13.99 -18.10
N PRO A 234 -2.80 -15.19 -18.69
CA PRO A 234 -1.47 -15.76 -18.88
C PRO A 234 -0.64 -14.94 -19.87
N PRO A 235 0.70 -15.08 -19.87
CA PRO A 235 1.56 -14.37 -20.82
C PRO A 235 1.20 -14.70 -22.27
N LYS A 236 1.33 -13.72 -23.19
CA LYS A 236 1.09 -13.95 -24.62
C LYS A 236 1.99 -15.11 -25.12
N PRO A 237 1.49 -16.10 -25.88
CA PRO A 237 2.25 -17.30 -26.27
C PRO A 237 3.61 -17.06 -26.96
N THR A 238 3.82 -15.88 -27.52
CA THR A 238 5.04 -15.48 -28.23
C THR A 238 6.15 -14.94 -27.31
N THR A 239 5.83 -14.63 -26.04
CA THR A 239 6.76 -13.96 -25.12
C THR A 239 7.76 -14.93 -24.50
N THR A 240 8.82 -14.38 -23.89
CA THR A 240 9.88 -15.15 -23.25
C THR A 240 9.34 -15.97 -22.09
N LEU A 241 8.52 -15.38 -21.21
CA LEU A 241 7.94 -16.09 -20.07
C LEU A 241 7.04 -17.24 -20.51
N ALA A 242 6.22 -17.06 -21.55
CA ALA A 242 5.39 -18.13 -22.09
C ALA A 242 6.21 -19.32 -22.62
N LYS A 243 7.35 -19.03 -23.28
CA LYS A 243 8.30 -20.08 -23.73
C LYS A 243 8.89 -20.83 -22.55
N LEU A 244 9.37 -20.12 -21.53
CA LEU A 244 9.93 -20.72 -20.31
C LEU A 244 8.92 -21.64 -19.59
N ILE A 245 7.65 -21.25 -19.54
CA ILE A 245 6.59 -22.09 -18.94
C ILE A 245 6.40 -23.38 -19.74
N ARG A 246 6.30 -23.29 -21.08
CA ARG A 246 6.14 -24.47 -21.94
C ARG A 246 7.31 -25.43 -21.84
N GLU A 247 8.54 -24.92 -21.92
CA GLU A 247 9.76 -25.72 -21.78
C GLU A 247 9.83 -26.43 -20.42
N ALA A 248 9.43 -25.74 -19.34
CA ALA A 248 9.37 -26.35 -18.02
C ALA A 248 8.28 -27.43 -17.91
N GLU A 249 7.13 -27.24 -18.55
CA GLU A 249 6.04 -28.22 -18.56
C GLU A 249 6.41 -29.48 -19.36
N GLU A 250 7.18 -29.35 -20.44
CA GLU A 250 7.73 -30.50 -21.19
C GLU A 250 8.67 -31.35 -20.31
N LEU A 251 9.48 -30.70 -19.47
CA LEU A 251 10.40 -31.37 -18.55
C LEU A 251 9.70 -31.93 -17.31
N PHE A 252 8.62 -31.28 -16.86
CA PHE A 252 7.88 -31.63 -15.65
C PHE A 252 6.36 -31.66 -15.89
N PRO A 253 5.85 -32.65 -16.65
CA PRO A 253 4.44 -32.70 -17.01
C PRO A 253 3.51 -32.77 -15.80
N GLY A 254 2.38 -32.06 -15.86
CA GLY A 254 1.33 -32.00 -14.84
C GLY A 254 1.70 -31.18 -13.60
N LYS A 255 2.76 -30.36 -13.66
CA LYS A 255 3.17 -29.50 -12.54
C LYS A 255 2.60 -28.09 -12.62
N THR A 256 2.17 -27.64 -13.80
CA THR A 256 1.42 -26.40 -13.95
C THR A 256 -0.08 -26.67 -14.04
N ARG A 257 -0.87 -25.70 -13.59
CA ARG A 257 -2.32 -25.68 -13.70
C ARG A 257 -2.72 -25.29 -15.11
N GLU A 258 -3.69 -26.00 -15.67
CA GLU A 258 -4.30 -25.66 -16.95
C GLU A 258 -5.03 -24.30 -16.89
N ASP A 259 -4.99 -23.55 -17.99
CA ASP A 259 -5.68 -22.27 -18.12
C ASP A 259 -6.52 -22.23 -19.43
N PRO A 260 -7.72 -22.84 -19.44
CA PRO A 260 -8.57 -22.88 -20.61
C PRO A 260 -9.12 -21.49 -20.99
N GLU A 261 -9.44 -20.65 -19.99
CA GLU A 261 -9.92 -19.29 -20.20
C GLU A 261 -8.84 -18.43 -20.87
N GLY A 262 -7.60 -18.49 -20.38
CA GLY A 262 -6.47 -17.78 -20.97
C GLY A 262 -6.11 -18.29 -22.37
N THR A 263 -6.23 -19.60 -22.60
CA THR A 263 -6.06 -20.21 -23.93
C THR A 263 -7.11 -19.69 -24.92
N ALA A 264 -8.38 -19.66 -24.50
CA ALA A 264 -9.48 -19.11 -25.31
C ALA A 264 -9.29 -17.62 -25.60
N TYR A 265 -8.83 -16.85 -24.61
CA TYR A 265 -8.53 -15.42 -24.78
C TYR A 265 -7.47 -15.19 -25.87
N TRP A 266 -6.34 -15.90 -25.82
CA TRP A 266 -5.27 -15.72 -26.80
C TRP A 266 -5.65 -16.23 -28.20
N ALA A 267 -6.45 -17.29 -28.29
CA ALA A 267 -7.00 -17.75 -29.57
C ALA A 267 -7.95 -16.70 -30.18
N ALA A 268 -8.81 -16.09 -29.37
CA ALA A 268 -9.66 -14.98 -29.81
C ALA A 268 -8.84 -13.75 -30.23
N TYR A 269 -7.74 -13.48 -29.52
CA TYR A 269 -6.82 -12.38 -29.85
C TYR A 269 -6.15 -12.59 -31.20
N GLU A 270 -5.63 -13.78 -31.46
CA GLU A 270 -5.04 -14.13 -32.76
C GLU A 270 -6.08 -14.03 -33.87
N LYS A 271 -7.31 -14.53 -33.65
CA LYS A 271 -8.40 -14.40 -34.60
C LYS A 271 -8.71 -12.93 -34.91
N ALA A 272 -8.80 -12.06 -33.89
CA ALA A 272 -9.06 -10.64 -34.07
C ALA A 272 -7.99 -9.94 -34.91
N LEU A 273 -6.72 -10.34 -34.77
CA LEU A 273 -5.64 -9.84 -35.63
C LEU A 273 -5.81 -10.31 -37.09
N ARG A 274 -6.18 -11.58 -37.30
CA ARG A 274 -6.38 -12.13 -38.65
C ARG A 274 -7.61 -11.54 -39.35
N ASP A 275 -8.68 -11.26 -38.61
CA ASP A 275 -9.91 -10.65 -39.14
C ASP A 275 -9.67 -9.24 -39.69
N VAL A 276 -8.68 -8.50 -39.17
CA VAL A 276 -8.25 -7.19 -39.69
C VAL A 276 -7.11 -7.29 -40.72
N GLY A 277 -6.71 -8.49 -41.11
CA GLY A 277 -5.69 -8.75 -42.13
C GLY A 277 -4.24 -8.66 -41.66
N ILE A 278 -3.98 -8.64 -40.34
CA ILE A 278 -2.61 -8.64 -39.79
C ILE A 278 -2.06 -10.07 -39.83
N THR A 279 -0.95 -10.29 -40.54
CA THR A 279 -0.33 -11.62 -40.69
C THR A 279 0.67 -11.93 -39.56
N THR A 280 1.01 -13.21 -39.41
CA THR A 280 2.02 -13.66 -38.44
C THR A 280 3.41 -13.05 -38.72
N GLU A 281 3.76 -12.86 -39.99
CA GLU A 281 5.02 -12.23 -40.41
C GLU A 281 5.06 -10.75 -40.02
N GLN A 282 3.93 -10.06 -40.17
CA GLN A 282 3.79 -8.67 -39.74
C GLN A 282 3.89 -8.54 -38.21
N GLU A 283 3.30 -9.47 -37.44
CA GLU A 283 3.49 -9.50 -35.99
C GLU A 283 4.96 -9.71 -35.59
N LYS A 284 5.68 -10.61 -36.28
CA LYS A 284 7.11 -10.84 -36.05
C LYS A 284 7.93 -9.60 -36.39
N ALA A 285 7.67 -8.97 -37.52
CA ALA A 285 8.35 -7.73 -37.92
C ALA A 285 8.13 -6.60 -36.90
N VAL A 286 6.93 -6.48 -36.33
CA VAL A 286 6.66 -5.54 -35.23
C VAL A 286 7.44 -5.90 -33.97
N ALA A 287 7.53 -7.19 -33.61
CA ALA A 287 8.29 -7.63 -32.44
C ALA A 287 9.81 -7.35 -32.60
N GLU A 288 10.36 -7.60 -33.79
CA GLU A 288 11.75 -7.29 -34.13
C GLU A 288 12.01 -5.77 -34.11
N MET A 289 11.10 -4.97 -34.66
CA MET A 289 11.16 -3.50 -34.61
C MET A 289 11.17 -2.97 -33.17
N VAL A 290 10.38 -3.56 -32.26
CA VAL A 290 10.37 -3.17 -30.84
C VAL A 290 11.71 -3.52 -30.17
N ALA A 291 12.32 -4.64 -30.55
CA ALA A 291 13.63 -5.05 -30.04
C ALA A 291 14.79 -4.23 -30.63
N ASN A 292 14.68 -3.79 -31.89
CA ASN A 292 15.68 -3.00 -32.59
C ASN A 292 15.03 -1.86 -33.42
N PRO A 293 14.90 -0.64 -32.84
CA PRO A 293 14.19 0.47 -33.47
C PRO A 293 14.87 1.07 -34.71
N GLU A 294 16.12 0.71 -34.98
CA GLU A 294 16.98 1.39 -35.97
C GLU A 294 16.52 1.20 -37.43
N THR A 295 15.67 0.20 -37.71
CA THR A 295 15.25 -0.16 -39.09
C THR A 295 13.73 -0.16 -39.23
N THR A 296 13.09 1.02 -39.13
CA THR A 296 11.63 1.10 -39.06
C THR A 296 11.01 1.84 -40.25
N ASN A 297 10.02 1.22 -40.91
CA ASN A 297 9.15 1.87 -41.91
C ASN A 297 7.78 2.22 -41.29
N MET A 298 7.11 3.26 -41.80
CA MET A 298 5.79 3.73 -41.35
C MET A 298 4.73 2.63 -41.33
N ILE A 299 4.81 1.66 -42.25
CA ILE A 299 3.86 0.52 -42.30
C ILE A 299 3.95 -0.31 -41.02
N THR A 300 5.16 -0.66 -40.56
CA THR A 300 5.35 -1.46 -39.34
C THR A 300 4.90 -0.70 -38.08
N GLN A 301 5.07 0.63 -38.06
CA GLN A 301 4.56 1.47 -36.97
C GLN A 301 3.03 1.50 -36.94
N GLN A 302 2.39 1.61 -38.10
CA GLN A 302 0.93 1.58 -38.18
C GLN A 302 0.38 0.22 -37.72
N ILE A 303 0.96 -0.88 -38.18
CA ILE A 303 0.60 -2.23 -37.72
C ILE A 303 0.80 -2.37 -36.21
N GLN A 304 1.89 -1.85 -35.65
CA GLN A 304 2.11 -1.85 -34.20
C GLN A 304 0.98 -1.11 -33.46
N LYS A 305 0.54 0.04 -33.99
CA LYS A 305 -0.57 0.82 -33.42
C LYS A 305 -1.88 0.02 -33.48
N ASP A 306 -2.16 -0.66 -34.58
CA ASP A 306 -3.37 -1.46 -34.77
C ASP A 306 -3.37 -2.67 -33.81
N ILE A 307 -2.25 -3.40 -33.70
CA ILE A 307 -2.05 -4.49 -32.73
C ILE A 307 -2.30 -4.00 -31.29
N LYS A 308 -1.75 -2.83 -30.94
CA LYS A 308 -1.95 -2.23 -29.61
C LYS A 308 -3.42 -1.89 -29.38
N SER A 309 -4.07 -1.24 -30.34
CA SER A 309 -5.49 -0.85 -30.27
C SER A 309 -6.41 -2.05 -30.08
N ILE A 310 -6.19 -3.14 -30.81
CA ILE A 310 -6.93 -4.39 -30.65
C ILE A 310 -6.69 -4.97 -29.25
N GLY A 311 -5.44 -4.98 -28.78
CA GLY A 311 -5.11 -5.43 -27.44
C GLY A 311 -5.77 -4.61 -26.33
N TYR A 312 -5.81 -3.28 -26.45
CA TYR A 312 -6.47 -2.42 -25.47
C TYR A 312 -7.97 -2.71 -25.41
N LYS A 313 -8.63 -2.79 -26.56
CA LYS A 313 -10.05 -3.11 -26.65
C LYS A 313 -10.38 -4.47 -26.03
N MET A 314 -9.64 -5.52 -26.40
CA MET A 314 -9.90 -6.86 -25.88
C MET A 314 -9.68 -6.99 -24.37
N ARG A 315 -8.72 -6.24 -23.81
CA ARG A 315 -8.52 -6.20 -22.36
C ARG A 315 -9.61 -5.42 -21.63
N ALA A 316 -10.07 -4.32 -22.21
CA ALA A 316 -11.21 -3.58 -21.67
C ALA A 316 -12.46 -4.47 -21.67
N ASP A 317 -12.70 -5.23 -22.74
CA ASP A 317 -13.86 -6.13 -22.88
C ASP A 317 -13.74 -7.43 -22.05
N TYR A 318 -12.55 -7.73 -21.51
CA TYR A 318 -12.31 -8.95 -20.74
C TYR A 318 -13.07 -8.94 -19.40
N ARG A 319 -13.69 -10.09 -19.10
CA ARG A 319 -14.35 -10.36 -17.82
C ARG A 319 -13.80 -11.67 -17.28
N ALA A 320 -13.24 -11.65 -16.08
CA ALA A 320 -12.63 -12.82 -15.48
C ALA A 320 -13.69 -13.81 -15.01
N ALA A 321 -13.48 -15.09 -15.32
CA ALA A 321 -14.30 -16.17 -14.81
C ALA A 321 -14.24 -16.23 -13.27
N PRO A 322 -15.34 -16.61 -12.58
CA PRO A 322 -15.37 -16.74 -11.13
C PRO A 322 -14.25 -17.62 -10.56
N GLU A 323 -13.86 -18.66 -11.29
CA GLU A 323 -12.78 -19.57 -10.92
C GLU A 323 -11.41 -18.86 -10.87
N ARG A 324 -11.14 -17.93 -11.80
CA ARG A 324 -9.91 -17.13 -11.78
C ARG A 324 -9.88 -16.17 -10.59
N ILE A 325 -11.02 -15.56 -10.26
CA ILE A 325 -11.14 -14.71 -9.08
C ILE A 325 -10.98 -15.53 -7.79
N GLN A 326 -11.51 -16.75 -7.77
CA GLN A 326 -11.32 -17.67 -6.65
C GLN A 326 -9.84 -18.07 -6.49
N LEU A 327 -9.13 -18.33 -7.59
CA LEU A 327 -7.68 -18.55 -7.56
C LEU A 327 -6.92 -17.36 -6.98
N LEU A 328 -7.33 -16.12 -7.29
CA LEU A 328 -6.76 -14.92 -6.69
C LEU A 328 -6.99 -14.87 -5.18
N ARG A 329 -8.22 -15.14 -4.73
CA ARG A 329 -8.55 -15.24 -3.29
C ARG A 329 -7.67 -16.26 -2.60
N ASP A 330 -7.51 -17.44 -3.18
CA ASP A 330 -6.75 -18.54 -2.57
C ASP A 330 -5.23 -18.32 -2.61
N ALA A 331 -4.72 -17.64 -3.64
CA ALA A 331 -3.33 -17.19 -3.71
C ALA A 331 -3.02 -16.17 -2.60
N LEU A 332 -3.90 -15.18 -2.40
CA LEU A 332 -3.69 -14.14 -1.40
C LEU A 332 -3.81 -14.68 0.03
N LYS A 333 -4.69 -15.65 0.29
CA LYS A 333 -4.80 -16.33 1.60
C LYS A 333 -3.48 -17.00 2.04
N GLN A 334 -2.57 -17.32 1.11
CA GLN A 334 -1.25 -17.89 1.46
C GLN A 334 -0.38 -16.94 2.32
N TYR A 335 -0.68 -15.64 2.32
CA TYR A 335 0.04 -14.65 3.11
C TYR A 335 -0.39 -14.57 4.57
N LEU A 336 -1.53 -15.16 4.93
CA LEU A 336 -2.10 -15.04 6.27
C LEU A 336 -1.17 -15.62 7.36
N GLY A 337 -1.26 -14.99 8.53
CA GLY A 337 -0.46 -15.35 9.70
C GLY A 337 0.93 -14.72 9.72
N SER A 338 1.80 -15.28 10.56
CA SER A 338 3.17 -14.79 10.75
C SER A 338 4.14 -15.46 9.78
N ARG A 339 4.65 -14.71 8.80
CA ARG A 339 5.59 -15.20 7.78
C ARG A 339 6.86 -14.36 7.70
N ASN A 340 7.90 -14.89 7.06
CA ASN A 340 9.14 -14.18 6.78
C ASN A 340 9.09 -13.52 5.40
N PHE A 341 8.91 -12.20 5.35
CA PHE A 341 8.70 -11.45 4.12
C PHE A 341 9.99 -10.89 3.49
N HIS A 342 11.17 -11.49 3.75
CA HIS A 342 12.46 -10.96 3.26
C HIS A 342 12.57 -10.84 1.72
N ASN A 343 11.89 -11.72 0.96
CA ASN A 343 11.81 -11.62 -0.51
C ASN A 343 10.80 -10.55 -0.99
N PHE A 344 9.86 -10.19 -0.13
CA PHE A 344 8.82 -9.20 -0.39
C PHE A 344 9.27 -7.77 -0.04
N THR A 345 10.54 -7.53 0.20
CA THR A 345 11.10 -6.18 0.40
C THR A 345 12.46 -6.09 -0.27
N ILE A 346 13.07 -4.91 -0.21
CA ILE A 346 14.49 -4.70 -0.53
C ILE A 346 15.32 -4.65 0.76
N GLY A 347 16.63 -4.89 0.64
CA GLY A 347 17.60 -4.69 1.73
C GLY A 347 17.53 -5.67 2.90
N LYS A 348 16.63 -6.68 2.86
CA LYS A 348 16.46 -7.63 3.97
C LYS A 348 16.99 -9.02 3.64
N ALA A 349 17.79 -9.55 4.58
CA ALA A 349 18.26 -10.93 4.59
C ALA A 349 17.22 -11.85 5.24
N PHE A 350 17.22 -13.13 4.86
CA PHE A 350 16.31 -14.13 5.42
C PHE A 350 16.40 -14.23 6.95
N LYS A 351 17.60 -14.13 7.52
CA LYS A 351 17.83 -14.24 8.97
C LYS A 351 17.44 -12.98 9.76
N ASP A 352 17.12 -11.87 9.09
CA ASP A 352 16.74 -10.62 9.76
C ASP A 352 15.36 -10.79 10.46
N PRO A 353 15.29 -10.70 11.81
CA PRO A 353 14.03 -10.84 12.54
C PRO A 353 13.00 -9.78 12.17
N SER A 354 13.46 -8.60 11.73
CA SER A 354 12.61 -7.51 11.26
C SER A 354 11.96 -7.80 9.90
N SER A 355 12.22 -8.95 9.26
CA SER A 355 11.48 -9.41 8.08
C SER A 355 10.19 -10.16 8.41
N LYS A 356 10.00 -10.56 9.68
CA LYS A 356 8.77 -11.25 10.12
C LYS A 356 7.61 -10.27 10.22
N ARG A 357 6.51 -10.56 9.53
CA ARG A 357 5.28 -9.74 9.55
C ARG A 357 4.07 -10.62 9.72
N PHE A 358 3.01 -10.03 10.28
CA PHE A 358 1.75 -10.69 10.58
C PHE A 358 0.63 -10.08 9.73
N MET A 359 0.12 -10.87 8.79
CA MET A 359 -1.08 -10.53 8.02
C MET A 359 -2.29 -11.07 8.78
N LYS A 360 -3.20 -10.16 9.12
CA LYS A 360 -4.40 -10.45 9.90
C LYS A 360 -5.49 -11.03 9.02
N ASP A 361 -5.80 -10.33 7.95
CA ASP A 361 -6.88 -10.69 7.03
C ASP A 361 -6.62 -10.13 5.64
N ILE A 362 -7.14 -10.82 4.61
CA ILE A 362 -7.09 -10.38 3.22
C ILE A 362 -8.40 -10.76 2.54
N THR A 363 -9.09 -9.76 1.99
CA THR A 363 -10.34 -9.94 1.25
C THR A 363 -10.21 -9.45 -0.18
N VAL A 364 -10.95 -10.08 -1.08
CA VAL A 364 -11.03 -9.70 -2.50
C VAL A 364 -12.50 -9.58 -2.86
N SER A 365 -12.89 -8.39 -3.34
CA SER A 365 -14.27 -8.13 -3.78
C SER A 365 -14.67 -9.05 -4.93
N ASP A 366 -15.96 -9.10 -5.22
CA ASP A 366 -16.39 -9.52 -6.56
C ASP A 366 -15.95 -8.48 -7.61
N PRO A 367 -15.79 -8.90 -8.88
CA PRO A 367 -15.42 -7.97 -9.94
C PRO A 367 -16.49 -6.89 -10.18
N PHE A 368 -16.05 -5.68 -10.51
CA PHE A 368 -16.92 -4.57 -10.88
C PHE A 368 -16.34 -3.82 -12.09
N VAL A 369 -17.21 -3.22 -12.90
CA VAL A 369 -16.83 -2.55 -14.16
C VAL A 369 -16.87 -1.04 -13.98
N ILE A 370 -15.81 -0.36 -14.41
CA ILE A 370 -15.73 1.10 -14.44
C ILE A 370 -15.10 1.52 -15.77
N GLU A 371 -15.78 2.42 -16.49
CA GLU A 371 -15.38 2.89 -17.83
C GLU A 371 -15.02 1.72 -18.77
N GLY A 372 -15.84 0.67 -18.74
CA GLY A 372 -15.69 -0.52 -19.58
C GLY A 372 -14.67 -1.56 -19.08
N THR A 373 -13.72 -1.21 -18.21
CA THR A 373 -12.71 -2.14 -17.68
C THR A 373 -13.20 -2.81 -16.40
N GLU A 374 -12.97 -4.10 -16.24
CA GLU A 374 -13.31 -4.84 -15.02
C GLU A 374 -12.15 -4.85 -14.01
N TRP A 375 -12.47 -4.61 -12.74
CA TRP A 375 -11.55 -4.47 -11.63
C TRP A 375 -11.96 -5.34 -10.45
N VAL A 376 -10.99 -5.64 -9.59
CA VAL A 376 -11.22 -6.17 -8.23
C VAL A 376 -10.54 -5.29 -7.21
N SER A 377 -11.17 -5.16 -6.04
CA SER A 377 -10.58 -4.54 -4.85
C SER A 377 -9.99 -5.62 -3.95
N ILE A 378 -8.72 -5.46 -3.59
CA ILE A 378 -8.01 -6.35 -2.67
C ILE A 378 -7.69 -5.57 -1.39
N LYS A 379 -8.37 -5.88 -0.29
CA LYS A 379 -8.09 -5.28 1.02
C LYS A 379 -7.14 -6.17 1.82
N ILE A 380 -6.02 -5.60 2.28
CA ILE A 380 -4.98 -6.30 3.05
C ILE A 380 -4.86 -5.65 4.42
N HIS A 381 -5.23 -6.39 5.45
CA HIS A 381 -5.10 -6.01 6.85
C HIS A 381 -3.86 -6.63 7.47
N GLY A 382 -2.90 -5.80 7.85
CA GLY A 382 -1.63 -6.26 8.43
C GLY A 382 -1.23 -5.44 9.65
N GLN A 383 -0.50 -6.06 10.57
CA GLN A 383 0.02 -5.38 11.76
C GLN A 383 1.02 -4.26 11.38
N SER A 384 1.92 -4.56 10.45
CA SER A 384 2.89 -3.63 9.89
C SER A 384 3.34 -4.12 8.52
N PHE A 385 3.90 -3.20 7.72
CA PHE A 385 4.38 -3.48 6.37
C PHE A 385 5.78 -2.90 6.19
N MET A 386 6.62 -3.62 5.44
CA MET A 386 7.91 -3.13 4.97
C MET A 386 7.76 -2.37 3.66
N LEU A 387 8.82 -1.66 3.27
CA LEU A 387 8.91 -0.99 1.99
C LEU A 387 8.60 -1.98 0.85
N HIS A 388 7.72 -1.57 -0.06
CA HIS A 388 7.26 -2.35 -1.21
C HIS A 388 6.54 -3.68 -0.92
N GLN A 389 6.30 -4.04 0.35
CA GLN A 389 5.78 -5.36 0.72
C GLN A 389 4.48 -5.72 0.02
N ILE A 390 3.49 -4.82 0.09
CA ILE A 390 2.17 -5.05 -0.50
C ILE A 390 2.29 -5.21 -2.02
N ARG A 391 3.03 -4.32 -2.68
CA ARG A 391 3.21 -4.36 -4.14
C ARG A 391 3.91 -5.64 -4.61
N LYS A 392 4.86 -6.16 -3.83
CA LYS A 392 5.48 -7.46 -4.12
C LYS A 392 4.56 -8.64 -3.81
N MET A 393 3.71 -8.56 -2.77
CA MET A 393 2.68 -9.58 -2.51
C MET A 393 1.69 -9.67 -3.68
N ILE A 394 1.17 -8.53 -4.14
CA ILE A 394 0.28 -8.46 -5.31
C ILE A 394 0.97 -8.98 -6.57
N GLY A 395 2.22 -8.56 -6.81
CA GLY A 395 3.02 -9.02 -7.95
C GLY A 395 3.18 -10.55 -7.95
N MET A 396 3.58 -11.14 -6.82
CA MET A 396 3.75 -12.59 -6.69
C MET A 396 2.43 -13.35 -6.86
N ALA A 397 1.35 -12.93 -6.19
CA ALA A 397 0.04 -13.58 -6.31
C ALA A 397 -0.47 -13.56 -7.76
N THR A 398 -0.35 -12.41 -8.42
CA THR A 398 -0.75 -12.27 -9.83
C THR A 398 0.10 -13.16 -10.73
N LEU A 399 1.43 -13.19 -10.54
CA LEU A 399 2.32 -13.99 -11.38
C LEU A 399 2.07 -15.50 -11.25
N VAL A 400 1.84 -16.00 -10.04
CA VAL A 400 1.53 -17.43 -9.83
C VAL A 400 0.21 -17.83 -10.52
N ILE A 401 -0.75 -16.91 -10.64
CA ILE A 401 -1.98 -17.14 -11.40
C ILE A 401 -1.67 -17.13 -12.90
N ARG A 402 -1.00 -16.08 -13.39
CA ARG A 402 -0.63 -15.89 -14.79
C ARG A 402 0.20 -17.04 -15.36
N THR A 403 1.10 -17.64 -14.57
CA THR A 403 2.00 -18.70 -15.05
C THR A 403 1.46 -20.11 -14.85
N GLY A 404 0.25 -20.27 -14.30
CA GLY A 404 -0.27 -21.59 -13.94
C GLY A 404 0.52 -22.26 -12.80
N CYS A 405 1.43 -21.56 -12.13
CA CYS A 405 2.23 -22.12 -11.05
C CYS A 405 1.35 -22.51 -9.84
N ALA A 406 1.83 -23.47 -9.05
CA ALA A 406 1.21 -23.89 -7.80
C ALA A 406 1.15 -22.71 -6.79
N LEU A 407 0.03 -22.57 -6.08
CA LEU A 407 -0.18 -21.47 -5.12
C LEU A 407 0.83 -21.53 -3.95
N GLU A 408 1.29 -22.73 -3.63
CA GLU A 408 2.32 -23.06 -2.65
C GLU A 408 3.66 -22.37 -2.95
N ARG A 409 3.91 -21.97 -4.20
CA ARG A 409 5.08 -21.16 -4.59
C ARG A 409 5.19 -19.88 -3.77
N ILE A 410 4.06 -19.32 -3.32
CA ILE A 410 4.04 -18.17 -2.40
C ILE A 410 4.62 -18.55 -1.04
N ARG A 411 4.30 -19.75 -0.51
CA ARG A 411 4.84 -20.23 0.76
C ARG A 411 6.32 -20.55 0.65
N GLU A 412 6.74 -21.15 -0.46
CA GLU A 412 8.15 -21.43 -0.75
C GLU A 412 8.98 -20.13 -0.79
N ALA A 413 8.41 -19.03 -1.28
CA ALA A 413 9.05 -17.72 -1.31
C ALA A 413 9.37 -17.13 0.09
N PHE A 414 8.78 -17.66 1.16
CA PHE A 414 9.18 -17.30 2.54
C PHE A 414 10.45 -18.03 3.00
N GLY A 415 10.91 -19.04 2.25
CA GLY A 415 12.12 -19.79 2.52
C GLY A 415 13.41 -18.99 2.34
N PRO A 416 14.58 -19.61 2.60
CA PRO A 416 15.87 -18.91 2.60
C PRO A 416 16.34 -18.49 1.20
N SER A 417 15.90 -19.18 0.14
CA SER A 417 16.26 -18.85 -1.24
C SER A 417 15.87 -17.42 -1.58
N LYS A 418 16.81 -16.67 -2.16
CA LYS A 418 16.55 -15.32 -2.63
C LYS A 418 15.90 -15.38 -4.01
N ILE A 419 14.75 -14.72 -4.16
CA ILE A 419 14.08 -14.57 -5.45
C ILE A 419 13.78 -13.09 -5.72
N ASN A 420 13.74 -12.73 -6.99
CA ASN A 420 13.42 -11.37 -7.40
C ASN A 420 11.94 -11.26 -7.75
N ILE A 421 11.12 -10.91 -6.77
CA ILE A 421 9.68 -10.69 -6.94
C ILE A 421 9.46 -9.29 -7.55
N PRO A 422 8.83 -9.18 -8.74
CA PRO A 422 8.46 -7.90 -9.32
C PRO A 422 7.54 -7.09 -8.40
N LYS A 423 7.78 -5.78 -8.36
CA LYS A 423 6.98 -4.83 -7.59
C LYS A 423 5.83 -4.34 -8.46
N ALA A 424 4.60 -4.78 -8.18
CA ALA A 424 3.39 -4.33 -8.92
C ALA A 424 3.29 -2.79 -8.96
N PRO A 425 2.56 -2.18 -9.90
CA PRO A 425 2.40 -0.72 -9.98
C PRO A 425 1.97 -0.05 -8.67
N ALA A 426 2.38 1.20 -8.45
CA ALA A 426 1.89 1.97 -7.30
C ALA A 426 0.45 2.46 -7.51
N LEU A 427 0.04 2.58 -8.78
CA LEU A 427 -1.24 3.15 -9.20
C LEU A 427 -2.44 2.55 -8.47
N GLY A 428 -2.48 1.22 -8.34
CA GLY A 428 -3.60 0.55 -7.67
C GLY A 428 -3.62 0.67 -6.14
N LEU A 429 -2.53 1.13 -5.51
CA LEU A 429 -2.36 1.07 -4.06
C LEU A 429 -2.86 2.35 -3.37
N LEU A 430 -3.73 2.18 -2.36
CA LEU A 430 -4.09 3.23 -1.42
C LEU A 430 -4.12 2.73 0.03
N LEU A 431 -3.90 3.65 0.98
CA LEU A 431 -4.13 3.38 2.39
C LEU A 431 -5.63 3.57 2.70
N GLU A 432 -6.29 2.51 3.16
CA GLU A 432 -7.70 2.60 3.56
C GLU A 432 -7.80 3.26 4.94
N GLN A 433 -7.13 2.70 5.95
CA GLN A 433 -7.08 3.29 7.28
C GLN A 433 -6.02 2.65 8.21
N PRO A 434 -5.42 3.42 9.13
CA PRO A 434 -4.77 2.89 10.32
C PRO A 434 -5.79 2.51 11.40
N VAL A 435 -5.52 1.41 12.11
CA VAL A 435 -6.38 0.84 13.16
C VAL A 435 -5.72 0.98 14.54
N TYR A 436 -6.52 1.33 15.54
CA TYR A 436 -6.09 1.72 16.88
C TYR A 436 -6.70 0.90 18.02
N ASP A 437 -7.22 -0.31 17.77
CA ASP A 437 -7.94 -1.13 18.76
C ASP A 437 -7.24 -1.21 20.13
N GLY A 438 -5.92 -1.45 20.14
CA GLY A 438 -5.14 -1.52 21.38
C GLY A 438 -5.03 -0.20 22.14
N TYR A 439 -5.17 0.94 21.45
CA TYR A 439 -5.24 2.26 22.07
C TYR A 439 -6.67 2.68 22.41
N ASN A 440 -7.68 2.25 21.64
CA ASN A 440 -9.08 2.59 21.85
C ASN A 440 -9.57 2.11 23.23
N SER A 441 -9.18 0.90 23.65
CA SER A 441 -9.49 0.42 25.02
C SER A 441 -8.94 1.33 26.12
N ARG A 442 -7.87 2.08 25.86
CA ARG A 442 -7.33 3.07 26.82
C ARG A 442 -8.07 4.39 26.76
N LEU A 443 -8.47 4.85 25.57
CA LEU A 443 -9.24 6.09 25.42
C LEU A 443 -10.56 5.99 26.18
N GLU A 444 -11.26 4.88 26.02
CA GLU A 444 -12.54 4.59 26.68
C GLU A 444 -12.39 4.62 28.22
N GLN A 445 -11.31 4.05 28.77
CA GLN A 445 -11.03 4.10 30.21
C GLN A 445 -10.85 5.53 30.76
N PHE A 446 -10.46 6.48 29.91
CA PHE A 446 -10.33 7.90 30.27
C PHE A 446 -11.57 8.72 29.89
N GLY A 447 -12.63 8.09 29.39
CA GLY A 447 -13.85 8.76 28.92
C GLY A 447 -13.65 9.55 27.63
N TYR A 448 -12.66 9.18 26.80
CA TYR A 448 -12.51 9.70 25.44
C TYR A 448 -13.16 8.75 24.43
N ASN A 449 -13.59 9.30 23.29
CA ASN A 449 -14.10 8.52 22.19
C ASN A 449 -13.00 7.63 21.58
N PRO A 450 -13.35 6.44 21.06
CA PRO A 450 -12.43 5.61 20.31
C PRO A 450 -12.00 6.30 19.01
N LEU A 451 -10.74 6.08 18.60
CA LEU A 451 -10.21 6.53 17.34
C LEU A 451 -10.60 5.53 16.24
N THR A 452 -11.69 5.84 15.53
CA THR A 452 -12.26 5.02 14.45
C THR A 452 -12.75 5.90 13.30
N PHE A 453 -12.72 5.36 12.09
CA PHE A 453 -13.29 5.99 10.89
C PHE A 453 -14.74 5.59 10.63
N ALA A 454 -15.35 4.72 11.44
CA ALA A 454 -16.69 4.18 11.22
C ALA A 454 -17.77 5.26 10.96
N LYS A 455 -17.66 6.42 11.61
CA LYS A 455 -18.57 7.56 11.44
C LYS A 455 -18.41 8.33 10.13
N TYR A 456 -17.42 7.99 9.32
CA TYR A 456 -17.06 8.69 8.08
C TYR A 456 -16.99 7.74 6.89
N GLU A 457 -17.50 6.50 7.01
CA GLU A 457 -17.34 5.47 5.98
C GLU A 457 -18.00 5.89 4.66
N ASP A 458 -19.20 6.49 4.73
CA ASP A 458 -19.93 6.96 3.56
C ASP A 458 -19.19 8.11 2.87
N GLU A 459 -18.75 9.12 3.62
CA GLU A 459 -18.00 10.26 3.08
C GLU A 459 -16.64 9.83 2.53
N MET A 460 -15.98 8.87 3.18
CA MET A 460 -14.74 8.28 2.68
C MET A 460 -14.98 7.51 1.38
N LEU A 461 -16.08 6.76 1.27
CA LEU A 461 -16.43 6.03 0.05
C LEU A 461 -16.71 6.98 -1.11
N GLU A 462 -17.50 8.04 -0.88
CA GLU A 462 -17.74 9.09 -1.88
C GLU A 462 -16.44 9.77 -2.32
N PHE A 463 -15.56 10.08 -1.36
CA PHE A 463 -14.26 10.66 -1.65
C PHE A 463 -13.36 9.70 -2.44
N LYS A 464 -13.33 8.41 -2.09
CA LYS A 464 -12.60 7.40 -2.85
C LYS A 464 -13.07 7.37 -4.29
N LYS A 465 -14.39 7.26 -4.51
CA LYS A 465 -15.00 7.24 -5.84
C LYS A 465 -14.60 8.47 -6.66
N LYS A 466 -14.81 9.67 -6.11
CA LYS A 466 -14.60 10.95 -6.80
C LYS A 466 -13.12 11.30 -7.02
N PHE A 467 -12.24 11.09 -6.04
CA PHE A 467 -10.89 11.64 -6.09
C PHE A 467 -9.78 10.59 -6.27
N ILE A 468 -10.02 9.34 -5.88
CA ILE A 468 -8.99 8.30 -5.91
C ILE A 468 -9.24 7.36 -7.08
N TYR A 469 -10.38 6.67 -7.08
CA TYR A 469 -10.73 5.68 -8.08
C TYR A 469 -10.79 6.28 -9.48
N GLU A 470 -11.49 7.42 -9.66
CA GLU A 470 -11.51 8.16 -10.94
C GLU A 470 -10.09 8.44 -11.49
N LYS A 471 -9.14 8.81 -10.62
CA LYS A 471 -7.75 9.07 -11.04
C LYS A 471 -6.98 7.80 -11.38
N ILE A 472 -7.19 6.73 -10.63
CA ILE A 472 -6.60 5.42 -10.92
C ILE A 472 -7.04 4.93 -12.30
N TYR A 473 -8.34 5.04 -12.61
CA TYR A 473 -8.90 4.59 -13.88
C TYR A 473 -8.46 5.47 -15.04
N ALA A 474 -8.58 6.79 -14.91
CA ALA A 474 -8.16 7.71 -15.97
C ALA A 474 -6.66 7.55 -16.31
N GLN A 475 -5.83 7.25 -15.31
CA GLN A 475 -4.42 6.97 -15.55
C GLN A 475 -4.20 5.61 -16.21
N GLU A 476 -4.90 4.54 -15.81
CA GLU A 476 -4.77 3.24 -16.48
C GLU A 476 -5.28 3.26 -17.92
N GLU A 477 -6.38 3.99 -18.19
CA GLU A 477 -6.92 4.16 -19.54
C GLU A 477 -5.92 4.88 -20.45
N LYS A 478 -5.24 5.90 -19.92
CA LYS A 478 -4.30 6.72 -20.69
C LYS A 478 -2.92 6.07 -20.86
N GLU A 479 -2.37 5.50 -19.79
CA GLU A 479 -0.98 5.06 -19.72
C GLU A 479 -0.82 3.54 -19.79
N HIS A 480 -1.90 2.77 -19.59
CA HIS A 480 -1.90 1.32 -19.59
C HIS A 480 -0.82 0.72 -18.68
N VAL A 481 -0.69 1.27 -17.47
CA VAL A 481 0.36 1.00 -16.50
C VAL A 481 0.44 -0.49 -16.17
N PHE A 482 -0.71 -1.14 -15.90
CA PHE A 482 -0.74 -2.57 -15.59
C PHE A 482 -0.33 -3.42 -16.80
N TYR A 483 -0.86 -3.10 -17.98
CA TYR A 483 -0.49 -3.81 -19.21
C TYR A 483 1.01 -3.66 -19.52
N GLY A 484 1.55 -2.45 -19.46
CA GLY A 484 2.97 -2.18 -19.67
C GLY A 484 3.84 -2.96 -18.68
N PHE A 485 3.46 -2.99 -17.40
CA PHE A 485 4.17 -3.71 -16.35
C PHE A 485 4.22 -5.23 -16.61
N PHE A 486 3.08 -5.87 -16.85
CA PHE A 486 3.05 -7.32 -17.10
C PHE A 486 3.63 -7.67 -18.46
N GLY A 487 3.45 -6.83 -19.49
CA GLY A 487 4.08 -7.00 -20.79
C GLY A 487 5.61 -6.95 -20.72
N PHE A 488 6.17 -6.07 -19.88
CA PHE A 488 7.61 -6.04 -19.60
C PHE A 488 8.07 -7.34 -18.95
N ILE A 489 7.36 -7.84 -17.94
CA ILE A 489 7.70 -9.11 -17.26
C ILE A 489 7.66 -10.28 -18.26
N ASP A 490 6.61 -10.35 -19.07
CA ASP A 490 6.42 -11.43 -20.04
C ASP A 490 7.57 -11.46 -21.08
N GLY A 491 8.04 -10.28 -21.51
CA GLY A 491 9.12 -10.14 -22.49
C GLY A 491 10.54 -10.20 -21.91
N TYR A 492 10.72 -10.11 -20.59
CA TYR A 492 12.03 -9.97 -19.95
C TYR A 492 12.93 -11.19 -20.19
N THR A 493 14.16 -10.95 -20.67
CA THR A 493 15.15 -11.98 -21.01
C THR A 493 16.33 -12.06 -20.04
N GLY A 494 16.32 -11.26 -18.98
CA GLY A 494 17.44 -11.24 -18.03
C GLY A 494 17.57 -12.55 -17.24
N SER A 495 18.82 -12.89 -16.93
CA SER A 495 19.20 -14.05 -16.14
C SER A 495 19.99 -13.64 -14.90
N ASP A 496 20.04 -14.53 -13.91
CA ASP A 496 20.90 -14.38 -12.75
C ASP A 496 22.38 -14.48 -13.19
N GLU A 497 23.18 -13.47 -12.85
CA GLU A 497 24.56 -13.34 -13.31
C GLU A 497 25.45 -14.53 -12.90
N LYS A 498 25.13 -15.22 -11.80
CA LYS A 498 25.95 -16.31 -11.27
C LYS A 498 25.57 -17.65 -11.86
N SER A 499 24.29 -17.92 -11.97
CA SER A 499 23.75 -19.22 -12.38
C SER A 499 23.38 -19.29 -13.86
N GLY A 500 23.28 -18.15 -14.55
CA GLY A 500 22.75 -18.05 -15.91
C GLY A 500 21.26 -18.39 -16.01
N THR A 501 20.59 -18.67 -14.89
CA THR A 501 19.18 -19.09 -14.86
C THR A 501 18.28 -17.88 -15.14
N PRO A 502 17.27 -17.98 -16.01
CA PRO A 502 16.30 -16.91 -16.22
C PRO A 502 15.69 -16.41 -14.91
N ILE A 503 15.57 -15.09 -14.74
CA ILE A 503 15.14 -14.48 -13.46
C ILE A 503 13.77 -15.00 -13.00
N PHE A 504 12.87 -15.28 -13.94
CA PHE A 504 11.51 -15.77 -13.67
C PHE A 504 11.37 -17.29 -13.73
N ASN A 505 12.47 -18.04 -13.76
CA ASN A 505 12.40 -19.50 -13.80
C ASN A 505 11.66 -20.09 -12.58
N PHE A 506 11.72 -19.40 -11.44
CA PHE A 506 10.98 -19.77 -10.23
C PHE A 506 9.46 -19.63 -10.35
N LEU A 507 8.92 -19.09 -11.43
CA LEU A 507 7.48 -19.06 -11.70
C LEU A 507 7.01 -20.22 -12.59
N THR A 508 7.94 -21.09 -13.01
CA THR A 508 7.68 -22.26 -13.84
C THR A 508 7.64 -23.54 -12.98
N ALA A 509 7.46 -24.69 -13.63
CA ALA A 509 7.53 -26.00 -12.99
C ALA A 509 8.88 -26.30 -12.31
N HIS A 510 9.96 -25.59 -12.67
CA HIS A 510 11.29 -25.77 -12.08
C HIS A 510 11.37 -25.55 -10.56
N GLY A 511 10.51 -24.71 -9.98
CA GLY A 511 10.62 -24.45 -8.54
C GLY A 511 11.47 -23.25 -8.17
N ILE A 512 11.47 -22.94 -6.87
CA ILE A 512 12.54 -22.15 -6.27
C ILE A 512 13.70 -23.11 -5.98
N ASN A 513 14.85 -22.89 -6.60
CA ASN A 513 16.03 -23.68 -6.31
C ASN A 513 16.47 -23.44 -4.85
N HIS A 514 16.49 -24.51 -4.06
CA HIS A 514 16.90 -24.48 -2.64
C HIS A 514 18.41 -24.66 -2.44
N THR A 515 19.17 -24.86 -3.52
CA THR A 515 20.61 -25.01 -3.50
C THR A 515 21.28 -23.65 -3.81
N GLN A 516 22.08 -23.17 -2.85
CA GLN A 516 22.94 -21.96 -2.85
C GLN A 516 22.42 -20.73 -2.09
N ASN A 517 22.62 -20.70 -0.77
CA ASN A 517 23.30 -19.58 -0.07
C ASN A 517 23.46 -19.87 1.44
N ASP A 518 24.29 -20.84 1.80
CA ASP A 518 25.11 -20.72 3.01
C ASP A 518 26.42 -20.05 2.59
N GLY A 519 26.39 -18.72 2.50
CA GLY A 519 27.50 -17.93 1.99
C GLY A 519 27.48 -16.54 2.58
N ASN A 520 28.30 -16.35 3.61
CA ASN A 520 28.64 -15.10 4.25
C ASN A 520 28.95 -13.99 3.22
N ALA A 521 28.12 -12.97 3.10
CA ALA A 521 28.39 -11.81 2.25
C ALA A 521 28.81 -10.62 3.12
N SER A 522 30.12 -10.53 3.37
CA SER A 522 30.78 -9.31 3.78
C SER A 522 30.61 -8.24 2.70
N ALA A 523 30.28 -7.02 3.11
CA ALA A 523 30.20 -5.85 2.26
C ALA A 523 31.52 -5.60 1.50
N GLY A 524 31.41 -5.32 0.20
CA GLY A 524 32.49 -4.85 -0.68
C GLY A 524 31.87 -4.15 -1.90
N PRO A 525 32.48 -3.08 -2.43
CA PRO A 525 31.77 -2.06 -3.21
C PRO A 525 31.42 -2.52 -4.63
N ARG A 526 30.21 -2.19 -5.08
CA ARG A 526 29.71 -2.42 -6.45
C ARG A 526 30.33 -1.43 -7.44
N ALA A 527 30.92 -1.95 -8.51
CA ALA A 527 31.19 -1.20 -9.74
C ALA A 527 29.88 -1.09 -10.56
N ALA A 528 29.67 0.07 -11.19
CA ALA A 528 28.45 0.42 -11.92
C ALA A 528 28.54 0.03 -13.41
N PRO A 529 27.43 -0.37 -14.07
CA PRO A 529 27.34 -0.35 -15.52
C PRO A 529 26.84 1.01 -16.03
N SER A 530 27.50 1.48 -17.09
CA SER A 530 27.28 2.72 -17.82
C SER A 530 26.01 2.68 -18.67
N ASN A 531 25.11 3.63 -18.43
CA ASN A 531 24.37 4.37 -19.44
C ASN A 531 23.77 5.59 -18.72
N ALA A 532 24.34 6.76 -19.02
CA ALA A 532 23.86 8.08 -18.67
C ALA A 532 22.80 8.42 -19.73
N GLU A 533 21.57 8.80 -19.41
CA GLU A 533 21.24 10.15 -18.94
C GLU A 533 19.96 10.21 -18.08
N GLU A 534 19.29 9.09 -17.78
CA GLU A 534 18.13 9.04 -16.85
C GLU A 534 18.51 8.72 -15.38
N LYS A 535 19.77 8.33 -15.13
CA LYS A 535 20.28 7.96 -13.79
C LYS A 535 20.59 9.13 -12.85
N SER A 536 20.43 10.38 -13.28
CA SER A 536 20.81 11.54 -12.47
C SER A 536 19.75 11.92 -11.43
N GLU A 537 18.46 11.72 -11.72
CA GLU A 537 17.37 12.00 -10.77
C GLU A 537 17.19 10.85 -9.75
N GLU A 538 17.22 9.60 -10.22
CA GLU A 538 16.95 8.41 -9.37
C GLU A 538 18.05 8.13 -8.33
N LYS A 539 19.34 8.38 -8.67
CA LYS A 539 20.45 8.27 -7.70
C LYS A 539 20.45 9.38 -6.65
N SER A 540 19.78 10.50 -6.91
CA SER A 540 19.66 11.60 -5.95
C SER A 540 18.58 11.30 -4.90
N GLU A 541 17.50 10.63 -5.29
CA GLU A 541 16.47 10.10 -4.39
C GLU A 541 17.05 8.99 -3.48
N GLU A 542 17.74 7.99 -4.05
CA GLU A 542 18.25 6.82 -3.31
C GLU A 542 19.30 7.19 -2.23
N LYS A 543 20.19 8.15 -2.51
CA LYS A 543 21.18 8.64 -1.53
C LYS A 543 20.60 9.58 -0.47
N SER A 544 19.46 10.22 -0.75
CA SER A 544 18.78 11.09 0.22
C SER A 544 17.95 10.30 1.22
N GLU A 545 17.38 9.17 0.78
CA GLU A 545 16.60 8.26 1.62
C GLU A 545 17.49 7.43 2.56
N GLU A 546 18.59 6.86 2.07
CA GLU A 546 19.50 6.00 2.86
C GLU A 546 20.23 6.77 3.99
N LYS A 547 20.66 8.03 3.73
CA LYS A 547 21.25 8.91 4.77
C LYS A 547 20.28 9.36 5.86
N SER A 548 18.97 9.20 5.63
CA SER A 548 17.93 9.64 6.57
C SER A 548 17.51 8.54 7.56
N GLU A 549 17.64 7.25 7.18
CA GLU A 549 17.43 6.12 8.09
C GLU A 549 18.52 6.08 9.17
N GLU A 550 19.79 6.23 8.79
CA GLU A 550 20.94 6.12 9.70
C GLU A 550 20.94 7.22 10.79
N LYS A 551 20.42 8.42 10.49
CA LYS A 551 20.26 9.50 11.49
C LYS A 551 19.03 9.36 12.40
N SER A 552 18.12 8.41 12.10
CA SER A 552 16.85 8.24 12.82
C SER A 552 16.80 7.01 13.71
N GLU A 553 17.69 6.03 13.52
CA GLU A 553 17.87 4.94 14.50
C GLU A 553 18.54 5.43 15.79
N GLU A 554 19.22 6.59 15.76
CA GLU A 554 19.89 7.20 16.91
C GLU A 554 19.08 8.27 17.70
N LYS A 555 17.80 8.57 17.37
CA LYS A 555 17.04 9.64 18.08
C LYS A 555 15.58 9.37 18.43
#